data_AF-X0U4T7-F1
#
_entry.id   AF-X0U4T7-F1
#
_cell.length_a   1.000
_cell.length_b   1.000
_cell.length_c   1.000
_cell.angle_alpha   90.00
_cell.angle_beta   90.00
_cell.angle_gamma   90.00
#
_symmetry.space_group_name_H-M   'P 1'
#
loop_
_entity.id
_entity.type
_entity.pdbx_description
1 polymer ?
#
loop_
_entity_poly.entity_id
_entity_poly.type
_entity_poly.pdbx_seq_one_letter_code
_entity_poly.pdbx_strand_id
1 'polypeptide(L)' 'MTEAAGKNRLTPDLKLVAWEITKRCNLFCVHCRAAATDANYEG' A
#
# COMPACT_ATOMS: atom_id res chain seq x y z
N MET A 1 2.42 18.65 -34.56
CA MET A 1 3.39 19.01 -33.51
C MET A 1 3.16 18.06 -32.34
N THR A 2 4.17 17.21 -32.11
CA THR A 2 4.35 16.24 -31.01
C THR A 2 3.17 15.28 -30.80
N GLU A 3 3.09 14.14 -31.49
CA GLU A 3 3.80 12.90 -31.10
C GLU A 3 4.05 12.77 -29.59
N ALA A 4 3.24 11.93 -28.95
CA ALA A 4 3.68 11.13 -27.82
C ALA A 4 3.00 9.76 -27.93
N ALA A 5 3.81 8.75 -28.21
CA ALA A 5 3.46 7.35 -28.38
C ALA A 5 2.39 6.83 -27.41
N GLY A 6 1.49 5.99 -27.95
CA GLY A 6 0.43 5.32 -27.22
C GLY A 6 0.94 4.62 -25.97
N LYS A 7 0.46 5.09 -24.82
CA LYS A 7 0.61 4.39 -23.54
C LYS A 7 -0.77 3.90 -23.17
N ASN A 8 -0.94 2.57 -23.20
CA ASN A 8 -2.13 1.86 -22.79
C ASN A 8 -2.37 2.11 -21.28
N ARG A 9 -2.97 3.26 -20.97
CA ARG A 9 -3.16 3.73 -19.60
C ARG A 9 -4.42 3.07 -19.09
N LEU A 10 -4.26 1.91 -18.46
CA LEU A 10 -5.33 1.23 -17.76
C LEU A 10 -5.80 2.15 -16.63
N THR A 11 -7.08 2.52 -16.65
CA THR A 11 -7.78 3.20 -15.55
C THR A 11 -8.49 2.14 -14.71
N PRO A 12 -7.86 1.62 -13.65
CA PRO A 12 -8.48 0.58 -12.83
C PRO A 12 -9.63 1.14 -11.99
N ASP A 13 -10.71 0.38 -11.89
CA ASP A 13 -11.76 0.66 -10.91
C ASP A 13 -11.28 0.35 -9.50
N LEU A 14 -11.79 1.09 -8.50
CA LEU A 14 -11.58 0.75 -7.10
C LEU A 14 -12.33 -0.56 -6.75
N LYS A 15 -11.60 -1.62 -6.42
CA LYS A 15 -12.18 -2.93 -6.02
C LYS A 15 -12.10 -3.21 -4.52
N LEU A 16 -11.08 -2.71 -3.85
CA LEU A 16 -10.83 -2.97 -2.43
C LEU A 16 -10.14 -1.77 -1.80
N VAL A 17 -10.57 -1.42 -0.58
CA VAL A 17 -9.85 -0.50 0.29
C VAL A 17 -9.27 -1.30 1.44
N ALA A 18 -7.94 -1.32 1.55
CA ALA A 18 -7.25 -1.86 2.70
C ALA A 18 -7.00 -0.71 3.67
N TRP A 19 -7.61 -0.77 4.85
CA TRP A 19 -7.40 0.20 5.93
C TRP A 19 -6.58 -0.45 7.05
N GLU A 20 -5.57 0.25 7.54
CA GLU A 20 -4.75 -0.18 8.67
C GLU A 20 -5.34 0.35 9.98
N ILE A 21 -5.80 -0.56 10.84
CA ILE A 21 -6.48 -0.22 12.11
C ILE A 21 -5.50 -0.18 13.28
N THR A 22 -4.32 -0.80 13.13
CA THR A 22 -3.25 -0.85 14.13
C THR A 22 -1.89 -0.86 13.43
N LYS A 23 -0.94 -0.14 14.01
CA LYS A 23 0.49 -0.16 13.62
C LYS A 23 1.28 -1.28 14.31
N ARG A 24 0.64 -2.02 15.23
CA ARG A 24 1.29 -3.00 16.09
C ARG A 24 1.05 -4.43 15.64
N CYS A 25 2.12 -5.22 15.53
CA CYS A 25 2.08 -6.67 15.28
C CYS A 25 3.26 -7.35 16.00
N ASN A 26 3.02 -8.52 16.61
CA ASN A 26 4.04 -9.28 17.34
C ASN A 26 4.94 -10.15 16.46
N LEU A 27 4.81 -10.06 15.13
CA LEU A 27 5.57 -10.85 14.16
C LEU A 27 6.50 -9.94 13.33
N PHE A 28 7.69 -10.45 13.01
CA PHE A 28 8.68 -9.76 12.18
C PHE A 28 8.80 -10.40 10.78
N CYS A 29 7.71 -10.30 10.01
CA CYS A 29 7.63 -10.93 8.69
C CYS A 29 8.33 -10.09 7.61
N VAL A 30 9.23 -10.69 6.83
CA VAL A 30 9.92 -10.01 5.71
C VAL A 30 8.97 -9.54 4.60
N HIS A 31 7.77 -10.12 4.52
CA HIS A 31 6.72 -9.76 3.57
C HIS A 31 5.66 -8.83 4.19
N CYS A 32 5.94 -8.21 5.34
CA CYS A 32 4.99 -7.35 6.02
C CYS A 32 4.70 -6.11 5.17
N ARG A 33 3.53 -6.09 4.51
CA ARG A 33 3.09 -4.96 3.70
C ARG A 33 2.79 -3.70 4.53
N ALA A 34 2.41 -3.87 5.80
CA ALA A 34 2.03 -2.78 6.70
C ALA A 34 3.22 -2.19 7.49
N ALA A 35 4.42 -2.77 7.39
CA ALA A 35 5.59 -2.42 8.20
C ALA A 35 5.29 -2.34 9.72
N ALA A 36 4.35 -3.17 10.19
CA ALA A 36 3.96 -3.22 11.59
C ALA A 36 5.12 -3.70 12.46
N THR A 37 5.22 -3.16 13.67
CA THR A 37 6.25 -3.50 14.66
C THR A 37 5.62 -3.80 16.00
N ASP A 38 6.29 -4.53 16.89
CA ASP A 38 5.76 -4.76 18.24
C ASP A 38 6.08 -3.58 19.18
N ALA A 39 5.60 -2.40 18.79
CA ALA A 39 5.79 -1.16 19.54
C ALA A 39 4.44 -0.48 19.82
N ASN A 40 4.40 0.28 20.91
CA ASN A 40 3.26 1.14 21.20
C ASN A 40 3.21 2.28 20.18
N TYR A 41 2.00 2.65 19.76
CA TYR A 41 1.80 3.78 18.86
C TYR A 41 1.91 5.09 19.66
N GLU A 42 2.83 5.98 19.25
CA GLU A 42 3.15 7.19 20.01
C GLU A 42 2.26 8.41 19.70
N GLY A 43 1.34 8.31 18.73
CA GLY A 43 0.41 9.41 18.39
C GLY A 43 0.90 10.29 17.27
#